data_AF-A0A960ZTC6-F1
#
_entry.id   AF-A0A960ZTC6-F1
#
_cell.length_a   1.000
_cell.length_b   1.000
_cell.length_c   1.000
_cell.angle_alpha   90.00
_cell.angle_beta   90.00
_cell.angle_gamma   90.00
#
_symmetry.space_group_name_H-M   'P 1'
#
loop_
_entity.id
_entity.type
_entity.pdbx_description
1 polymer ?
#
loop_
_entity_poly.entity_id
_entity_poly.type
_entity_poly.pdbx_seq_one_letter_code
_entity_poly.pdbx_strand_id
1 'polypeptide(L)'
;CANLSMIAAMIKVMRSPNRVRLLVGAVALLGGWISAQAEEPQIFRLSASLDKVIDWHQPLNATRQTVEESYASEGFKTNPYYEANKDGRRLRFSSQPFSNVFVNLTLFEGKVAVNEAVFEFDDEVLRSISMELASEDPRLSLLLKGQLGGDPSIRSLDVPSLGKITRVLWASDGVMVTLTGGGASSGIKPMLRIGRQTAMDHYVMVDGSNMVCASCDLDFLFQGAALWQMGTETFEKRFAETGYDKNIYFEWLTTAKDRARFSRKPFSNVMIDLRLFGGRIKVEEATLDFQDGRVVRATLSIYNRGDSGQMGKSEFEALYKACGQKVGQLLTVTPRQQLPGANTAVKTVGWLWTAPAATVLMEHNQLEGRGVPSDTQPEFVRMKIAPPGLRDWSMGASPTGLLSTNISKASLQKNVKRTSDGDVVIQGVPMVDQGAKGYCVAASCQRLFEYYQIACDQHELAQLFATDADRGTNSLAMEQSLDKVDNRFRTRFKPLLSPSQRSDRGTTFAKFVGMVKTNVDQGIPVLWTLHLGRAKEDPPLPSGGQIAGGHMRMIIGYNEAKGQFIFTDSWGAGHELKRMAQSDAAQVTDGLYVMTPRS
;
A
#
# COMPACT_ATOMS: atom_id res chain seq x y z
N CYS A 1 24.53 57.57 0.70
CA CYS A 1 25.72 57.90 -0.12
C CYS A 1 26.92 57.93 0.82
N ALA A 2 27.94 57.08 0.78
CA ALA A 2 28.45 56.13 -0.19
C ALA A 2 28.95 54.89 0.57
N ASN A 3 28.48 53.68 0.20
CA ASN A 3 29.08 52.39 0.58
C ASN A 3 28.44 51.21 -0.19
N LEU A 4 27.93 51.47 -1.39
CA LEU A 4 27.31 50.46 -2.26
C LEU A 4 28.04 50.30 -3.61
N SER A 5 29.19 50.96 -3.80
CA SER A 5 29.96 50.93 -5.06
C SER A 5 31.25 50.11 -5.01
N MET A 6 31.62 49.47 -3.89
CA MET A 6 32.83 48.63 -3.81
C MET A 6 32.57 47.12 -3.85
N ILE A 7 31.34 46.65 -3.59
CA ILE A 7 31.03 45.20 -3.56
C ILE A 7 30.73 44.65 -4.95
N ALA A 8 30.38 45.51 -5.91
CA ALA A 8 30.09 45.11 -7.29
C ALA A 8 31.34 44.82 -8.16
N ALA A 9 32.56 45.02 -7.64
CA ALA A 9 33.80 44.80 -8.39
C ALA A 9 34.54 43.47 -8.07
N MET A 10 34.04 42.66 -7.14
CA MET A 10 34.66 41.36 -6.77
C MET A 10 33.94 40.12 -7.36
N ILE A 11 32.86 40.30 -8.13
CA ILE A 11 32.15 39.19 -8.81
C ILE A 11 32.31 39.33 -10.32
N LYS A 12 33.57 39.32 -10.80
CA LYS A 12 33.91 38.99 -12.18
C LYS A 12 35.42 38.75 -12.24
N VAL A 13 35.82 37.48 -12.28
CA VAL A 13 37.04 36.92 -12.91
C VAL A 13 37.37 35.55 -12.25
N MET A 14 37.48 34.51 -13.10
CA MET A 14 38.03 33.14 -12.88
C MET A 14 37.17 32.20 -11.99
N ARG A 15 36.47 31.14 -12.46
CA ARG A 15 36.66 30.11 -13.51
C ARG A 15 38.00 29.35 -13.43
N SER A 16 37.89 28.09 -12.98
CA SER A 16 38.71 26.89 -13.19
C SER A 16 39.79 26.50 -12.14
N PRO A 17 39.98 25.19 -11.87
CA PRO A 17 40.49 24.64 -10.61
C PRO A 17 41.97 24.23 -10.70
N ASN A 18 42.74 24.49 -9.64
CA ASN A 18 43.82 23.62 -9.12
C ASN A 18 44.68 24.36 -8.08
N ARG A 19 45.16 23.57 -7.12
CA ARG A 19 46.32 23.76 -6.22
C ARG A 19 46.03 24.05 -4.75
N VAL A 20 46.30 22.98 -4.02
CA VAL A 20 46.48 22.77 -2.59
C VAL A 20 47.79 23.40 -2.08
N ARG A 21 47.73 23.86 -0.82
CA ARG A 21 48.79 24.02 0.21
C ARG A 21 49.60 25.33 0.34
N LEU A 22 49.62 25.74 1.63
CA LEU A 22 50.60 26.53 2.40
C LEU A 22 50.73 28.04 2.12
N LEU A 23 50.32 28.85 3.09
CA LEU A 23 51.29 29.51 3.98
C LEU A 23 50.62 29.98 5.28
N VAL A 24 51.13 29.45 6.39
CA VAL A 24 50.94 29.96 7.75
C VAL A 24 51.95 31.10 7.95
N GLY A 25 51.52 32.21 8.57
CA GLY A 25 52.43 33.10 9.29
C GLY A 25 52.40 34.57 8.89
N ALA A 26 52.06 35.40 9.89
CA ALA A 26 52.48 36.79 10.07
C ALA A 26 51.80 37.89 9.22
N VAL A 27 50.61 38.32 9.65
CA VAL A 27 50.31 39.75 9.81
C VAL A 27 49.62 39.95 11.16
N ALA A 28 50.44 39.95 12.21
CA ALA A 28 50.11 40.64 13.44
C ALA A 28 50.81 41.99 13.36
N LEU A 29 50.04 43.07 13.36
CA LEU A 29 50.31 44.40 13.92
C LEU A 29 49.39 45.41 13.23
N LEU A 30 48.64 46.15 14.04
CA LEU A 30 47.68 47.23 13.73
C LEU A 30 46.21 46.79 13.64
N GLY A 31 45.57 46.74 14.80
CA GLY A 31 44.12 46.70 14.93
C GLY A 31 43.75 46.66 16.41
N GLY A 32 43.27 47.78 16.93
CA GLY A 32 42.90 47.93 18.34
C GLY A 32 41.94 46.85 18.81
N TRP A 33 42.09 46.47 20.06
CA TRP A 33 41.21 45.56 20.77
C TRP A 33 39.80 46.16 20.82
N ILE A 34 38.93 45.69 19.93
CA ILE A 34 37.50 45.60 20.26
C ILE A 34 37.31 44.15 20.66
N SER A 35 37.37 43.89 21.96
CA SER A 35 36.76 42.69 22.51
C SER A 35 35.25 42.83 22.27
N ALA A 36 34.78 42.33 21.14
CA ALA A 36 33.37 41.98 21.02
C ALA A 36 33.17 40.84 22.02
N GLN A 37 32.70 41.17 23.22
CA GLN A 37 31.99 40.19 24.03
C GLN A 37 30.88 39.67 23.13
N ALA A 38 31.05 38.45 22.61
CA ALA A 38 29.92 37.70 22.12
C ALA A 38 29.01 37.55 23.34
N GLU A 39 27.94 38.34 23.40
CA GLU A 39 26.89 38.13 24.38
C GLU A 39 26.50 36.66 24.30
N GLU A 40 26.61 35.95 25.43
CA GLU A 40 26.13 34.58 25.48
C GLU A 40 24.67 34.58 25.02
N PRO A 41 24.28 33.69 24.09
CA PRO A 41 22.94 33.69 23.55
C PRO A 41 21.95 33.55 24.72
N GLN A 42 21.09 34.55 24.88
CA GLN A 42 20.11 34.57 25.96
C GLN A 42 19.26 33.29 25.91
N ILE A 43 19.34 32.50 26.98
CA ILE A 43 18.59 31.25 27.13
C ILE A 43 17.23 31.58 27.76
N PHE A 44 16.15 31.21 27.07
CA PHE A 44 14.79 31.34 27.57
C PHE A 44 14.27 30.01 28.10
N ARG A 45 13.74 30.01 29.32
CA ARG A 45 13.05 28.86 29.93
C ARG A 45 11.60 29.24 30.18
N LEU A 46 10.70 28.66 29.42
CA LEU A 46 9.27 28.96 29.41
C LEU A 46 8.47 27.73 29.84
N SER A 47 7.19 27.92 30.15
CA SER A 47 6.24 26.85 30.44
C SER A 47 4.98 27.03 29.60
N ALA A 48 4.44 25.93 29.07
CA ALA A 48 3.18 25.94 28.34
C ALA A 48 2.40 24.66 28.66
N SER A 49 1.13 24.80 29.05
CA SER A 49 0.20 23.66 29.15
C SER A 49 -0.73 23.69 27.95
N LEU A 50 -0.90 22.54 27.29
CA LEU A 50 -1.83 22.33 26.18
C LEU A 50 -3.29 22.24 26.65
N ASP A 51 -3.54 22.05 27.96
CA ASP A 51 -4.89 22.07 28.55
C ASP A 51 -5.57 23.44 28.42
N LYS A 52 -4.82 24.50 28.08
CA LYS A 52 -5.39 25.84 27.79
C LYS A 52 -6.33 25.84 26.58
N VAL A 53 -6.11 24.93 25.63
CA VAL A 53 -6.86 24.89 24.35
C VAL A 53 -7.54 23.55 24.10
N ILE A 54 -7.15 22.49 24.82
CA ILE A 54 -7.79 21.17 24.73
C ILE A 54 -8.85 21.05 25.83
N ASP A 55 -10.10 21.32 25.47
CA ASP A 55 -11.25 20.91 26.29
C ASP A 55 -11.52 19.43 26.07
N TRP A 56 -11.24 18.57 27.05
CA TRP A 56 -11.39 17.13 26.89
C TRP A 56 -12.82 16.65 26.66
N HIS A 57 -13.84 17.46 26.95
CA HIS A 57 -15.22 17.16 26.59
C HIS A 57 -15.54 17.50 25.13
N GLN A 58 -14.80 18.45 24.54
CA GLN A 58 -14.94 18.89 23.15
C GLN A 58 -13.56 19.22 22.53
N PRO A 59 -12.67 18.23 22.35
CA PRO A 59 -11.23 18.49 22.21
C PRO A 59 -10.82 19.03 20.84
N LEU A 60 -11.77 19.18 19.92
CA LEU A 60 -11.58 19.74 18.58
C LEU A 60 -12.37 21.04 18.35
N ASN A 61 -12.90 21.66 19.41
CA ASN A 61 -13.67 22.90 19.28
C ASN A 61 -12.82 24.17 19.24
N ALA A 62 -11.53 24.09 19.56
CA ALA A 62 -10.63 25.21 19.41
C ALA A 62 -10.56 25.64 17.93
N THR A 63 -10.57 26.95 17.69
CA THR A 63 -10.23 27.54 16.40
C THR A 63 -8.76 27.94 16.39
N ARG A 64 -8.22 28.20 15.21
CA ARG A 64 -6.85 28.72 15.11
C ARG A 64 -6.67 29.99 15.94
N GLN A 65 -7.58 30.94 15.81
CA GLN A 65 -7.58 32.18 16.60
C GLN A 65 -7.49 31.89 18.11
N THR A 66 -8.29 30.95 18.63
CA THR A 66 -8.26 30.63 20.07
C THR A 66 -6.92 30.06 20.52
N VAL A 67 -6.23 29.31 19.65
CA VAL A 67 -4.87 28.82 19.95
C VAL A 67 -3.88 29.97 19.95
N GLU A 68 -3.93 30.84 18.94
CA GLU A 68 -3.00 31.97 18.83
C GLU A 68 -3.14 32.94 20.00
N GLU A 69 -4.37 33.24 20.43
CA GLU A 69 -4.66 34.10 21.60
C GLU A 69 -4.18 33.47 22.91
N SER A 70 -4.37 32.16 23.09
CA SER A 70 -3.98 31.43 24.32
C SER A 70 -2.47 31.34 24.56
N TYR A 71 -1.68 31.51 23.50
CA TYR A 71 -0.21 31.47 23.50
C TYR A 71 0.41 32.74 22.92
N ALA A 72 -0.28 33.88 23.01
CA ALA A 72 0.31 35.17 22.69
C ALA A 72 1.50 35.46 23.62
N SER A 73 2.60 35.97 23.05
CA SER A 73 3.83 36.26 23.79
C SER A 73 4.35 37.64 23.43
N GLU A 74 4.41 38.54 24.41
CA GLU A 74 5.02 39.85 24.22
C GLU A 74 6.55 39.76 24.30
N GLY A 75 7.25 40.64 23.56
CA GLY A 75 8.71 40.73 23.61
C GLY A 75 9.47 39.74 22.72
N PHE A 76 8.78 38.85 21.99
CA PHE A 76 9.39 37.95 21.01
C PHE A 76 9.05 38.36 19.58
N LYS A 77 10.02 38.31 18.66
CA LYS A 77 9.80 38.58 17.22
C LYS A 77 9.00 37.48 16.53
N THR A 78 9.16 36.25 17.00
CA THR A 78 8.46 35.05 16.55
C THR A 78 7.89 34.38 17.78
N ASN A 79 6.72 33.73 17.66
CA ASN A 79 6.13 33.05 18.81
C ASN A 79 7.12 32.00 19.38
N PRO A 80 7.47 32.05 20.68
CA PRO A 80 8.47 31.18 21.28
C PRO A 80 7.91 29.81 21.67
N TYR A 81 6.60 29.59 21.51
CA TYR A 81 5.93 28.32 21.85
C TYR A 81 5.67 27.45 20.63
N TYR A 82 5.32 28.05 19.49
CA TYR A 82 4.96 27.31 18.28
C TYR A 82 5.44 27.97 16.99
N GLU A 83 5.57 27.15 15.95
CA GLU A 83 5.85 27.56 14.58
C GLU A 83 4.65 27.26 13.67
N ALA A 84 4.23 28.26 12.89
CA ALA A 84 3.22 28.07 11.85
C ALA A 84 3.89 27.63 10.54
N ASN A 85 3.31 26.65 9.85
CA ASN A 85 3.75 26.30 8.50
C ASN A 85 3.31 27.37 7.48
N LYS A 86 3.84 27.29 6.24
CA LYS A 86 3.66 28.35 5.21
C LYS A 86 2.21 28.62 4.82
N ASP A 87 1.36 27.60 4.80
CA ASP A 87 -0.07 27.75 4.49
C ASP A 87 -0.92 28.05 5.74
N GLY A 88 -0.30 28.09 6.92
CA GLY A 88 -0.93 28.36 8.21
C GLY A 88 -1.83 27.24 8.73
N ARG A 89 -1.94 26.10 8.04
CA ARG A 89 -2.80 24.98 8.44
C ARG A 89 -2.23 24.16 9.58
N ARG A 90 -0.97 24.37 9.96
CA ARG A 90 -0.31 23.64 11.04
C ARG A 90 0.37 24.59 12.00
N LEU A 91 0.12 24.41 13.29
CA LEU A 91 0.89 25.00 14.38
C LEU A 91 1.66 23.90 15.11
N ARG A 92 2.99 23.98 15.12
CA ARG A 92 3.89 23.01 15.77
C ARG A 92 4.49 23.60 17.04
N PHE A 93 4.05 23.09 18.18
CA PHE A 93 4.63 23.35 19.49
C PHE A 93 5.78 22.38 19.75
N SER A 94 6.85 22.85 20.40
CA SER A 94 8.02 22.02 20.74
C SER A 94 8.53 22.37 22.13
N SER A 95 9.08 21.38 22.84
CA SER A 95 9.84 21.60 24.08
C SER A 95 11.17 22.32 23.83
N GLN A 96 11.62 22.37 22.57
CA GLN A 96 12.78 23.15 22.13
C GLN A 96 12.53 23.70 20.71
N PRO A 97 11.72 24.77 20.56
CA PRO A 97 11.37 25.31 19.25
C PRO A 97 12.55 26.03 18.60
N PHE A 98 13.45 26.62 19.39
CA PHE A 98 14.67 27.27 18.94
C PHE A 98 15.87 26.79 19.77
N SER A 99 17.08 26.92 19.25
CA SER A 99 18.30 26.45 19.92
C SER A 99 18.51 27.06 21.32
N ASN A 100 18.00 28.28 21.56
CA ASN A 100 18.10 29.01 22.81
C ASN A 100 16.78 29.11 23.61
N VAL A 101 15.72 28.41 23.19
CA VAL A 101 14.41 28.43 23.87
C VAL A 101 14.06 27.02 24.32
N PHE A 102 13.77 26.86 25.62
CA PHE A 102 13.33 25.61 26.22
C PHE A 102 11.94 25.82 26.83
N VAL A 103 10.98 25.00 26.43
CA VAL A 103 9.59 25.07 26.89
C VAL A 103 9.26 23.81 27.67
N ASN A 104 8.86 23.97 28.93
CA ASN A 104 8.21 22.90 29.67
C ASN A 104 6.78 22.74 29.15
N LEU A 105 6.64 21.94 28.08
CA LEU A 105 5.38 21.68 27.40
C LEU A 105 4.66 20.49 28.05
N THR A 106 3.41 20.68 28.47
CA THR A 106 2.71 19.71 29.34
C THR A 106 1.22 19.54 29.04
N LEU A 107 0.65 18.47 29.58
CA LEU A 107 -0.78 18.10 29.61
C LEU A 107 -1.22 17.68 31.01
N PHE A 108 -2.54 17.64 31.22
CA PHE A 108 -3.21 17.24 32.46
C PHE A 108 -2.68 17.98 33.69
N GLU A 109 -2.61 19.31 33.60
CA GLU A 109 -2.12 20.19 34.67
C GLU A 109 -0.66 19.91 35.04
N GLY A 110 0.20 19.68 34.04
CA GLY A 110 1.62 19.45 34.24
C GLY A 110 2.01 18.00 34.55
N LYS A 111 1.05 17.08 34.61
CA LYS A 111 1.30 15.67 34.97
C LYS A 111 1.99 14.88 33.87
N VAL A 112 1.82 15.29 32.61
CA VAL A 112 2.35 14.60 31.43
C VAL A 112 3.18 15.57 30.61
N ALA A 113 4.46 15.23 30.39
CA ALA A 113 5.37 16.01 29.59
C ALA A 113 5.25 15.67 28.10
N VAL A 114 5.31 16.70 27.25
CA VAL A 114 5.16 16.62 25.79
C VAL A 114 6.42 17.16 25.15
N ASN A 115 7.01 16.43 24.21
CA ASN A 115 8.15 16.90 23.42
C ASN A 115 7.68 17.81 22.27
N GLU A 116 6.62 17.41 21.58
CA GLU A 116 6.11 18.10 20.41
C GLU A 116 4.60 17.93 20.32
N ALA A 117 3.90 18.98 19.87
CA ALA A 117 2.48 18.91 19.54
C ALA A 117 2.18 19.65 18.24
N VAL A 118 1.44 19.00 17.34
CA VAL A 118 1.03 19.57 16.05
C VAL A 118 -0.49 19.69 16.03
N PHE A 119 -0.97 20.92 15.86
CA PHE A 119 -2.38 21.24 15.66
C PHE A 119 -2.61 21.45 14.17
N GLU A 120 -3.53 20.68 13.58
CA GLU A 120 -3.86 20.78 12.16
C GLU A 120 -5.27 21.32 11.96
N PHE A 121 -5.41 22.29 11.07
CA PHE A 121 -6.67 22.99 10.80
C PHE A 121 -7.13 22.76 9.35
N ASP A 122 -8.42 22.51 9.19
CA ASP A 122 -9.11 22.70 7.92
C ASP A 122 -9.70 24.13 7.96
N ASP A 123 -9.03 25.05 7.26
CA ASP A 123 -9.25 26.49 7.37
C ASP A 123 -9.07 26.98 8.82
N GLU A 124 -10.15 27.38 9.51
CA GLU A 124 -10.10 27.87 10.91
C GLU A 124 -10.47 26.79 11.94
N VAL A 125 -10.93 25.62 11.48
CA VAL A 125 -11.48 24.57 12.35
C VAL A 125 -10.42 23.52 12.65
N LEU A 126 -10.20 23.23 13.93
CA LEU A 126 -9.26 22.21 14.35
C LEU A 126 -9.72 20.82 13.89
N ARG A 127 -8.89 20.19 13.07
CA ARG A 127 -9.12 18.87 12.48
C ARG A 127 -8.50 17.76 13.33
N SER A 128 -7.25 17.97 13.76
CA SER A 128 -6.50 16.99 14.53
C SER A 128 -5.45 17.64 15.43
N ILE A 129 -5.07 16.94 16.50
CA ILE A 129 -3.93 17.24 17.37
C ILE A 129 -3.08 15.97 17.45
N SER A 130 -1.79 16.09 17.18
CA SER A 130 -0.81 14.99 17.31
C SER A 130 0.28 15.38 18.31
N MET A 131 0.54 14.54 19.30
CA MET A 131 1.44 14.86 20.41
C MET A 131 2.45 13.74 20.65
N GLU A 132 3.73 14.07 20.55
CA GLU A 132 4.84 13.20 20.98
C GLU A 132 5.10 13.43 22.46
N LEU A 133 4.89 12.39 23.27
CA LEU A 133 5.09 12.46 24.71
C LEU A 133 6.56 12.20 25.06
N ALA A 134 7.02 12.79 26.17
CA ALA A 134 8.42 12.69 26.58
C ALA A 134 8.84 11.27 26.99
N SER A 135 7.92 10.50 27.58
CA SER A 135 8.13 9.12 28.01
C SER A 135 6.80 8.38 28.13
N GLU A 136 6.85 7.04 28.20
CA GLU A 136 5.65 6.27 28.55
C GLU A 136 5.22 6.59 29.99
N ASP A 137 3.95 6.91 30.17
CA ASP A 137 3.34 7.06 31.49
C ASP A 137 2.18 6.04 31.63
N PRO A 138 2.34 5.00 32.48
CA PRO A 138 1.30 3.99 32.66
C PRO A 138 0.00 4.55 33.23
N ARG A 139 0.02 5.76 33.82
CA ARG A 139 -1.18 6.44 34.34
C ARG A 139 -1.96 7.15 33.24
N LEU A 140 -1.36 7.40 32.08
CA LEU A 140 -1.98 8.20 31.01
C LEU A 140 -3.29 7.59 30.51
N SER A 141 -3.34 6.27 30.33
CA SER A 141 -4.58 5.57 29.95
C SER A 141 -5.69 5.75 30.99
N LEU A 142 -5.35 5.81 32.27
CA LEU A 142 -6.31 6.07 33.35
C LEU A 142 -6.76 7.53 33.36
N LEU A 143 -5.84 8.49 33.16
CA LEU A 143 -6.17 9.91 33.03
C LEU A 143 -7.13 10.15 31.84
N LEU A 144 -6.81 9.58 30.68
CA LEU A 144 -7.65 9.63 29.48
C LEU A 144 -9.01 8.99 29.73
N LYS A 145 -9.07 7.83 30.37
CA LYS A 145 -10.36 7.21 30.77
C LYS A 145 -11.18 8.12 31.69
N GLY A 146 -10.53 8.82 32.63
CA GLY A 146 -11.20 9.77 33.51
C GLY A 146 -11.80 10.97 32.75
N GLN A 147 -11.16 11.43 31.68
CA GLN A 147 -11.63 12.56 30.88
C GLN A 147 -12.67 12.16 29.83
N LEU A 148 -12.42 11.07 29.10
CA LEU A 148 -13.21 10.65 27.94
C LEU A 148 -14.39 9.73 28.31
N GLY A 149 -14.32 9.09 29.48
CA GLY A 149 -15.25 8.01 29.84
C GLY A 149 -15.09 6.75 28.98
N GLY A 150 -15.92 5.74 29.27
CA GLY A 150 -15.92 4.46 28.56
C GLY A 150 -14.65 3.62 28.75
N ASP A 151 -14.72 2.36 28.35
CA ASP A 151 -13.53 1.51 28.25
C ASP A 151 -12.92 1.64 26.85
N PRO A 152 -11.60 1.87 26.74
CA PRO A 152 -10.96 1.92 25.44
C PRO A 152 -10.89 0.54 24.79
N SER A 153 -10.76 0.55 23.46
CA SER A 153 -10.26 -0.62 22.74
C SER A 153 -8.73 -0.62 22.75
N ILE A 154 -8.12 -1.74 23.12
CA ILE A 154 -6.67 -1.91 23.13
C ILE A 154 -6.29 -2.90 22.03
N ARG A 155 -5.29 -2.53 21.23
CA ARG A 155 -4.75 -3.34 20.15
C ARG A 155 -3.25 -3.38 20.23
N SER A 156 -2.67 -4.42 19.63
CA SER A 156 -1.22 -4.51 19.52
C SER A 156 -0.76 -5.08 18.20
N LEU A 157 0.41 -4.63 17.78
CA LEU A 157 1.17 -5.09 16.62
C LEU A 157 2.52 -5.59 17.10
N ASP A 158 2.84 -6.85 16.80
CA ASP A 158 4.17 -7.39 17.05
C ASP A 158 5.09 -7.06 15.88
N VAL A 159 6.15 -6.30 16.17
CA VAL A 159 7.16 -5.87 15.20
C VAL A 159 8.47 -6.59 15.52
N PRO A 160 9.05 -7.38 14.60
CA PRO A 160 10.22 -8.20 14.90
C PRO A 160 11.40 -7.46 15.52
N SER A 161 11.65 -6.22 15.10
CA SER A 161 12.75 -5.38 15.60
C SER A 161 12.40 -4.50 16.79
N LEU A 162 11.12 -4.17 16.98
CA LEU A 162 10.66 -3.17 17.98
C LEU A 162 9.86 -3.81 19.12
N GLY A 163 9.54 -5.09 19.03
CA GLY A 163 8.65 -5.77 19.96
C GLY A 163 7.19 -5.34 19.77
N LYS A 164 6.43 -5.36 20.86
CA LYS A 164 4.99 -5.10 20.85
C LYS A 164 4.70 -3.60 20.89
N ILE A 165 4.04 -3.11 19.85
CA ILE A 165 3.46 -1.77 19.79
C ILE A 165 1.99 -1.87 20.20
N THR A 166 1.54 -1.00 21.11
CA THR A 166 0.16 -0.97 21.60
C THR A 166 -0.53 0.32 21.17
N ARG A 167 -1.75 0.19 20.65
CA ARG A 167 -2.67 1.31 20.34
C ARG A 167 -3.89 1.19 21.23
N VAL A 168 -4.13 2.20 22.04
CA VAL A 168 -5.33 2.37 22.86
C VAL A 168 -6.21 3.40 22.18
N LEU A 169 -7.49 3.10 21.99
CA LEU A 169 -8.43 3.93 21.23
C LEU A 169 -9.72 4.14 22.02
N TRP A 170 -10.08 5.41 22.18
CA TRP A 170 -11.39 5.90 22.62
C TRP A 170 -12.11 6.54 21.42
N ALA A 171 -13.41 6.28 21.29
CA ALA A 171 -14.24 6.81 20.23
C ALA A 171 -15.57 7.30 20.84
N SER A 172 -15.87 8.59 20.70
CA SER A 172 -17.14 9.19 21.12
C SER A 172 -17.50 10.36 20.20
N ASP A 173 -18.78 10.46 19.83
CA ASP A 173 -19.34 11.61 19.10
C ASP A 173 -18.54 12.06 17.86
N GLY A 174 -18.00 11.09 17.10
CA GLY A 174 -17.21 11.36 15.89
C GLY A 174 -15.76 11.80 16.14
N VAL A 175 -15.36 11.92 17.41
CA VAL A 175 -13.99 12.18 17.86
C VAL A 175 -13.32 10.86 18.23
N MET A 176 -12.08 10.71 17.78
CA MET A 176 -11.22 9.59 18.10
C MET A 176 -10.02 10.09 18.88
N VAL A 177 -9.70 9.42 19.98
CA VAL A 177 -8.47 9.65 20.75
C VAL A 177 -7.65 8.36 20.75
N THR A 178 -6.42 8.42 20.27
CA THR A 178 -5.50 7.28 20.23
C THR A 178 -4.25 7.56 21.04
N LEU A 179 -3.90 6.65 21.93
CA LEU A 179 -2.58 6.59 22.56
C LEU A 179 -1.84 5.39 21.97
N THR A 180 -0.69 5.65 21.33
CA THR A 180 0.16 4.59 20.79
C THR A 180 1.52 4.62 21.46
N GLY A 181 2.07 3.47 21.81
CA GLY A 181 3.38 3.34 22.44
C GLY A 181 4.00 1.99 22.14
N GLY A 182 5.31 1.88 22.24
CA GLY A 182 6.02 0.61 22.14
C GLY A 182 6.65 0.25 23.48
N GLY A 183 6.79 -1.04 23.78
CA GLY A 183 7.41 -1.47 25.03
C GLY A 183 8.79 -0.83 25.28
N ALA A 184 9.28 -0.87 26.52
CA ALA A 184 10.49 -0.15 26.96
C ALA A 184 11.74 -0.33 26.07
N SER A 185 11.85 -1.44 25.34
CA SER A 185 12.96 -1.74 24.42
C SER A 185 12.75 -1.27 22.98
N SER A 186 11.61 -0.69 22.64
CA SER A 186 11.18 -0.43 21.25
C SER A 186 11.77 0.83 20.63
N GLY A 187 12.27 1.77 21.42
CA GLY A 187 12.71 3.09 20.95
C GLY A 187 11.56 4.01 20.47
N ILE A 188 10.33 3.49 20.38
CA ILE A 188 9.16 4.25 19.94
C ILE A 188 8.71 5.17 21.06
N LYS A 189 8.69 6.47 20.78
CA LYS A 189 8.11 7.44 21.69
C LYS A 189 6.58 7.32 21.70
N PRO A 190 5.94 7.47 22.87
CA PRO A 190 4.49 7.40 22.95
C PRO A 190 3.85 8.61 22.30
N MET A 191 2.77 8.37 21.58
CA MET A 191 2.10 9.33 20.72
C MET A 191 0.62 9.37 21.06
N LEU A 192 0.15 10.55 21.47
CA LEU A 192 -1.25 10.83 21.73
C LEU A 192 -1.83 11.63 20.57
N ARG A 193 -2.95 11.18 20.03
CA ARG A 193 -3.62 11.79 18.88
C ARG A 193 -5.10 11.98 19.16
N ILE A 194 -5.62 13.12 18.74
CA ILE A 194 -7.03 13.50 18.84
C ILE A 194 -7.45 13.95 17.45
N GLY A 195 -8.56 13.46 16.93
CA GLY A 195 -9.03 13.92 15.63
C GLY A 195 -10.41 13.39 15.29
N ARG A 196 -11.02 13.96 14.26
CA ARG A 196 -12.24 13.40 13.67
C ARG A 196 -11.93 12.03 13.08
N GLN A 197 -12.92 11.14 13.02
CA GLN A 197 -12.73 9.78 12.50
C GLN A 197 -11.97 9.75 11.16
N THR A 198 -12.36 10.57 10.19
CA THR A 198 -11.71 10.64 8.86
C THR A 198 -10.25 11.08 8.89
N ALA A 199 -9.82 11.80 9.92
CA ALA A 199 -8.43 12.20 10.12
C ALA A 199 -7.62 11.16 10.90
N MET A 200 -8.29 10.20 11.55
CA MET A 200 -7.71 9.22 12.47
C MET A 200 -7.76 7.78 11.94
N ASP A 201 -8.28 7.59 10.72
CA ASP A 201 -8.29 6.29 10.05
C ASP A 201 -6.87 5.78 9.78
N HIS A 202 -5.84 6.63 9.79
CA HIS A 202 -4.46 6.19 9.67
C HIS A 202 -3.51 7.03 10.51
N TYR A 203 -2.39 6.42 10.90
CA TYR A 203 -1.38 7.07 11.74
C TYR A 203 0.00 6.45 11.56
N VAL A 204 1.07 7.24 11.72
CA VAL A 204 2.48 6.84 11.55
C VAL A 204 3.28 7.09 12.81
N MET A 205 4.10 6.10 13.18
CA MET A 205 5.17 6.20 14.16
C MET A 205 6.49 5.87 13.48
N VAL A 206 7.53 6.59 13.84
CA VAL A 206 8.89 6.35 13.35
C VAL A 206 9.75 6.01 14.55
N ASP A 207 10.50 4.91 14.44
CA ASP A 207 11.57 4.60 15.38
C ASP A 207 12.91 5.20 14.88
N GLY A 208 13.78 5.54 15.81
CA GLY A 208 15.12 6.07 15.55
C GLY A 208 16.02 5.16 14.70
N SER A 209 15.65 3.89 14.50
CA SER A 209 16.30 2.97 13.56
C SER A 209 15.84 3.11 12.09
N ASN A 210 15.04 4.13 11.74
CA ASN A 210 14.40 4.36 10.43
C ASN A 210 13.33 3.31 10.04
N MET A 211 12.82 2.57 11.02
CA MET A 211 11.62 1.74 10.86
C MET A 211 10.36 2.59 11.01
N VAL A 212 9.43 2.44 10.07
CA VAL A 212 8.13 3.12 10.07
C VAL A 212 7.06 2.11 10.43
N CYS A 213 6.33 2.37 11.51
CA CYS A 213 5.18 1.59 11.94
C CYS A 213 3.93 2.43 11.84
N ALA A 214 2.96 1.99 11.06
CA ALA A 214 1.73 2.73 10.85
C ALA A 214 0.50 1.87 11.18
N SER A 215 -0.63 2.52 11.42
CA SER A 215 -1.95 1.88 11.46
C SER A 215 -2.82 2.46 10.36
N CYS A 216 -3.70 1.63 9.79
CA CYS A 216 -4.60 2.02 8.71
C CYS A 216 -5.92 1.23 8.82
N ASP A 217 -6.98 1.92 9.22
CA ASP A 217 -8.35 1.44 9.30
C ASP A 217 -9.05 1.71 7.94
N LEU A 218 -9.52 0.65 7.28
CA LEU A 218 -10.14 0.71 5.94
C LEU A 218 -11.67 0.89 5.99
N ASP A 219 -12.23 1.38 7.10
CA ASP A 219 -13.68 1.50 7.27
C ASP A 219 -14.33 2.49 6.30
N PHE A 220 -13.54 3.38 5.70
CA PHE A 220 -14.00 4.27 4.63
C PHE A 220 -14.58 3.50 3.43
N LEU A 221 -14.22 2.23 3.25
CA LEU A 221 -14.77 1.35 2.24
C LEU A 221 -16.28 1.06 2.41
N PHE A 222 -16.85 1.42 3.56
CA PHE A 222 -18.29 1.27 3.83
C PHE A 222 -19.05 2.61 3.81
N GLN A 223 -18.43 3.71 3.35
CA GLN A 223 -19.06 5.04 3.28
C GLN A 223 -20.00 5.25 2.08
N GLY A 224 -20.50 4.17 1.48
CA GLY A 224 -21.53 4.19 0.44
C GLY A 224 -21.22 5.15 -0.71
N ALA A 225 -22.13 6.10 -0.98
CA ALA A 225 -21.99 7.06 -2.08
C ALA A 225 -20.69 7.88 -2.02
N ALA A 226 -20.18 8.20 -0.83
CA ALA A 226 -18.94 8.97 -0.69
C ALA A 226 -17.72 8.19 -1.22
N LEU A 227 -17.69 6.87 -1.07
CA LEU A 227 -16.64 6.02 -1.63
C LEU A 227 -16.71 6.01 -3.16
N TRP A 228 -17.90 5.80 -3.74
CA TRP A 228 -18.07 5.67 -5.19
C TRP A 228 -17.87 6.98 -5.96
N GLN A 229 -17.96 8.12 -5.27
CA GLN A 229 -17.64 9.44 -5.80
C GLN A 229 -16.16 9.83 -5.58
N MET A 230 -15.39 9.04 -4.83
CA MET A 230 -14.01 9.34 -4.51
C MET A 230 -13.14 9.26 -5.76
N GLY A 231 -12.58 10.41 -6.15
CA GLY A 231 -11.59 10.51 -7.21
C GLY A 231 -10.18 10.15 -6.73
N THR A 232 -9.27 9.84 -7.67
CA THR A 232 -7.86 9.53 -7.37
C THR A 232 -7.16 10.64 -6.58
N GLU A 233 -7.41 11.92 -6.89
CA GLU A 233 -6.82 13.06 -6.15
C GLU A 233 -7.32 13.13 -4.70
N THR A 234 -8.62 12.96 -4.47
CA THR A 234 -9.20 12.91 -3.11
C THR A 234 -8.65 11.73 -2.32
N PHE A 235 -8.50 10.57 -2.99
CA PHE A 235 -7.90 9.38 -2.40
C PHE A 235 -6.44 9.59 -2.01
N GLU A 236 -5.63 10.22 -2.87
CA GLU A 236 -4.23 10.56 -2.56
C GLU A 236 -4.13 11.53 -1.37
N LYS A 237 -4.95 12.58 -1.36
CA LYS A 237 -5.00 13.54 -0.26
C LYS A 237 -5.43 12.88 1.05
N ARG A 238 -6.32 11.88 0.99
CA ARG A 238 -6.80 11.15 2.17
C ARG A 238 -5.65 10.47 2.91
N PHE A 239 -4.68 9.91 2.20
CA PHE A 239 -3.54 9.17 2.80
C PHE A 239 -2.21 9.92 2.64
N ALA A 240 -2.25 11.24 2.43
CA ALA A 240 -1.05 12.04 2.31
C ALA A 240 -0.35 12.16 3.67
N GLU A 241 0.93 11.80 3.71
CA GLU A 241 1.77 11.92 4.89
C GLU A 241 3.03 12.73 4.56
N THR A 242 3.45 13.59 5.49
CA THR A 242 4.62 14.46 5.28
C THR A 242 5.91 13.78 5.71
N GLY A 243 7.03 14.11 5.06
CA GLY A 243 8.35 13.55 5.39
C GLY A 243 8.71 12.27 4.65
N TYR A 244 7.90 11.84 3.67
CA TYR A 244 8.14 10.66 2.85
C TYR A 244 8.08 11.00 1.35
N ASP A 245 9.00 10.42 0.57
CA ASP A 245 9.03 10.58 -0.89
C ASP A 245 7.93 9.77 -1.61
N LYS A 246 7.39 8.77 -0.93
CA LYS A 246 6.34 7.87 -1.43
C LYS A 246 5.22 7.76 -0.40
N ASN A 247 4.00 7.52 -0.90
CA ASN A 247 2.90 7.16 -0.01
C ASN A 247 3.26 5.86 0.72
N ILE A 248 3.18 5.88 2.04
CA ILE A 248 3.54 4.71 2.84
C ILE A 248 2.38 3.74 3.03
N TYR A 249 1.13 4.17 2.83
CA TYR A 249 -0.08 3.39 3.12
C TYR A 249 -0.53 2.52 1.95
N PHE A 250 -0.40 3.05 0.75
CA PHE A 250 -0.79 2.36 -0.47
C PHE A 250 0.18 2.67 -1.60
N GLU A 251 0.19 1.78 -2.58
CA GLU A 251 0.92 1.95 -3.83
C GLU A 251 -0.05 1.91 -5.01
N TRP A 252 0.15 2.81 -5.99
CA TRP A 252 -0.49 2.66 -7.28
C TRP A 252 0.14 1.47 -8.00
N LEU A 253 -0.68 0.50 -8.42
CA LEU A 253 -0.21 -0.63 -9.23
C LEU A 253 -0.10 -0.29 -10.70
N THR A 254 -0.62 0.87 -11.12
CA THR A 254 -0.53 1.35 -12.50
C THR A 254 -0.19 2.82 -12.52
N THR A 255 0.62 3.24 -13.48
CA THR A 255 0.90 4.64 -13.87
C THR A 255 -0.37 5.41 -14.22
N ALA A 256 -1.38 4.74 -14.77
CA ALA A 256 -2.71 5.30 -15.03
C ALA A 256 -3.56 5.55 -13.77
N LYS A 257 -3.12 5.04 -12.61
CA LYS A 257 -3.84 5.08 -11.32
C LYS A 257 -5.20 4.36 -11.33
N ASP A 258 -5.28 3.26 -12.05
CA ASP A 258 -6.49 2.43 -12.19
C ASP A 258 -6.64 1.40 -11.08
N ARG A 259 -5.58 1.16 -10.29
CA ARG A 259 -5.61 0.24 -9.15
C ARG A 259 -4.64 0.69 -8.06
N ALA A 260 -5.13 0.86 -6.84
CA ALA A 260 -4.32 1.07 -5.64
C ALA A 260 -4.25 -0.21 -4.82
N ARG A 261 -3.13 -0.44 -4.12
CA ARG A 261 -2.91 -1.58 -3.23
C ARG A 261 -2.45 -1.10 -1.86
N PHE A 262 -3.14 -1.54 -0.82
CA PHE A 262 -2.73 -1.46 0.58
C PHE A 262 -2.11 -2.79 0.98
N SER A 263 -0.90 -2.75 1.53
CA SER A 263 -0.17 -3.91 2.04
C SER A 263 0.30 -3.66 3.45
N ARG A 264 0.41 -4.71 4.27
CA ARG A 264 1.01 -4.61 5.61
C ARG A 264 2.51 -4.34 5.58
N LYS A 265 3.17 -4.56 4.45
CA LYS A 265 4.61 -4.34 4.25
C LYS A 265 4.87 -3.78 2.86
N PRO A 266 4.47 -2.52 2.59
CA PRO A 266 4.65 -1.90 1.28
C PRO A 266 6.14 -1.67 0.96
N PHE A 267 6.97 -1.46 1.99
CA PHE A 267 8.41 -1.32 1.86
C PHE A 267 9.13 -2.16 2.91
N SER A 268 10.42 -2.45 2.71
CA SER A 268 11.21 -3.28 3.63
C SER A 268 11.33 -2.71 5.04
N ASN A 269 11.21 -1.40 5.19
CA ASN A 269 11.28 -0.68 6.46
C ASN A 269 9.91 -0.12 6.93
N VAL A 270 8.80 -0.52 6.30
CA VAL A 270 7.45 -0.06 6.65
C VAL A 270 6.59 -1.24 7.07
N MET A 271 5.93 -1.11 8.23
CA MET A 271 4.99 -2.08 8.79
C MET A 271 3.65 -1.39 9.03
N ILE A 272 2.56 -1.95 8.51
CA ILE A 272 1.20 -1.39 8.67
C ILE A 272 0.29 -2.38 9.40
N ASP A 273 -0.35 -1.88 10.46
CA ASP A 273 -1.51 -2.52 11.06
C ASP A 273 -2.76 -2.18 10.26
N LEU A 274 -3.02 -2.96 9.22
CA LEU A 274 -4.17 -2.83 8.32
C LEU A 274 -5.41 -3.52 8.90
N ARG A 275 -6.52 -2.78 8.99
CA ARG A 275 -7.70 -3.21 9.75
C ARG A 275 -9.04 -2.82 9.14
N LEU A 276 -10.09 -3.48 9.63
CA LEU A 276 -11.50 -3.18 9.40
C LEU A 276 -12.34 -3.23 10.69
N PHE A 277 -13.53 -2.66 10.63
CA PHE A 277 -14.62 -2.67 11.60
C PHE A 277 -14.27 -2.05 12.95
N GLY A 278 -13.73 -0.83 12.90
CA GLY A 278 -13.21 -0.08 14.04
C GLY A 278 -11.90 -0.65 14.55
N GLY A 279 -11.08 -1.17 13.65
CA GLY A 279 -9.78 -1.78 13.97
C GLY A 279 -9.82 -3.23 14.49
N ARG A 280 -11.00 -3.88 14.50
CA ARG A 280 -11.19 -5.19 15.14
C ARG A 280 -10.68 -6.35 14.30
N ILE A 281 -10.81 -6.26 12.98
CA ILE A 281 -10.43 -7.33 12.05
C ILE A 281 -9.14 -6.95 11.33
N LYS A 282 -8.16 -7.86 11.33
CA LYS A 282 -6.93 -7.73 10.53
C LYS A 282 -7.25 -7.89 9.05
N VAL A 283 -6.53 -7.13 8.22
CA VAL A 283 -6.55 -7.26 6.76
C VAL A 283 -5.11 -7.45 6.30
N GLU A 284 -4.86 -8.47 5.49
CA GLU A 284 -3.52 -8.72 4.94
C GLU A 284 -3.22 -7.80 3.76
N GLU A 285 -4.20 -7.62 2.89
CA GLU A 285 -4.09 -6.77 1.71
C GLU A 285 -5.47 -6.21 1.32
N ALA A 286 -5.49 -5.01 0.74
CA ALA A 286 -6.66 -4.51 0.04
C ALA A 286 -6.28 -3.87 -1.29
N THR A 287 -7.12 -4.02 -2.30
CA THR A 287 -7.01 -3.29 -3.57
C THR A 287 -8.26 -2.46 -3.82
N LEU A 288 -8.08 -1.28 -4.39
CA LEU A 288 -9.16 -0.43 -4.88
C LEU A 288 -8.98 -0.25 -6.39
N ASP A 289 -9.99 -0.64 -7.15
CA ASP A 289 -10.05 -0.45 -8.59
C ASP A 289 -10.72 0.88 -8.91
N PHE A 290 -10.14 1.60 -9.87
CA PHE A 290 -10.63 2.86 -10.38
C PHE A 290 -10.99 2.71 -11.86
N GLN A 291 -12.10 3.30 -12.25
CA GLN A 291 -12.51 3.46 -13.65
C GLN A 291 -12.92 4.91 -13.86
N ASP A 292 -12.43 5.53 -14.92
CA ASP A 292 -12.65 6.95 -15.21
C ASP A 292 -12.31 7.85 -14.00
N GLY A 293 -11.25 7.48 -13.29
CA GLY A 293 -10.74 8.17 -12.10
C GLY A 293 -11.57 7.98 -10.82
N ARG A 294 -12.60 7.13 -10.80
CA ARG A 294 -13.47 6.89 -9.64
C ARG A 294 -13.41 5.46 -9.14
N VAL A 295 -13.57 5.26 -7.83
CA VAL A 295 -13.62 3.91 -7.24
C VAL A 295 -14.82 3.14 -7.78
N VAL A 296 -14.55 1.95 -8.32
CA VAL A 296 -15.59 1.01 -8.81
C VAL A 296 -15.63 -0.30 -8.04
N ARG A 297 -14.57 -0.64 -7.31
CA ARG A 297 -14.50 -1.85 -6.50
C ARG A 297 -13.41 -1.75 -5.44
N ALA A 298 -13.64 -2.40 -4.31
CA ALA A 298 -12.59 -2.72 -3.36
C ALA A 298 -12.57 -4.25 -3.13
N THR A 299 -11.38 -4.85 -3.11
CA THR A 299 -11.17 -6.25 -2.77
C THR A 299 -10.24 -6.34 -1.58
N LEU A 300 -10.61 -7.09 -0.55
CA LEU A 300 -9.83 -7.26 0.68
C LEU A 300 -9.49 -8.74 0.88
N SER A 301 -8.21 -9.03 1.08
CA SER A 301 -7.70 -10.30 1.60
C SER A 301 -7.66 -10.19 3.12
N ILE A 302 -8.71 -10.69 3.79
CA ILE A 302 -8.87 -10.61 5.25
C ILE A 302 -7.97 -11.64 5.93
N TYR A 303 -7.91 -12.83 5.35
CA TYR A 303 -6.98 -13.89 5.73
C TYR A 303 -6.57 -14.62 4.46
N ASN A 304 -5.30 -14.97 4.37
CA ASN A 304 -4.84 -15.99 3.44
C ASN A 304 -3.69 -16.77 4.09
N ARG A 305 -3.67 -18.09 3.96
CA ARG A 305 -2.72 -18.95 4.68
C ARG A 305 -1.26 -18.65 4.32
N GLY A 306 -1.01 -18.24 3.08
CA GLY A 306 0.34 -17.92 2.58
C GLY A 306 0.97 -16.74 3.31
N ASP A 307 0.19 -15.70 3.61
CA ASP A 307 0.68 -14.47 4.23
C ASP A 307 0.43 -14.44 5.75
N SER A 308 -0.71 -14.98 6.20
CA SER A 308 -1.12 -15.00 7.62
C SER A 308 -0.53 -16.19 8.39
N GLY A 309 -0.07 -17.24 7.71
CA GLY A 309 0.27 -18.53 8.33
C GLY A 309 -0.97 -19.39 8.60
N GLN A 310 -0.76 -20.53 9.26
CA GLN A 310 -1.81 -21.51 9.52
C GLN A 310 -2.80 -21.02 10.61
N MET A 311 -4.09 -21.14 10.32
CA MET A 311 -5.19 -20.86 11.25
C MET A 311 -6.02 -22.12 11.52
N GLY A 312 -6.45 -22.30 12.76
CA GLY A 312 -7.35 -23.41 13.13
C GLY A 312 -8.77 -23.20 12.60
N LYS A 313 -9.50 -24.28 12.31
CA LYS A 313 -10.87 -24.23 11.76
C LYS A 313 -11.85 -23.38 12.60
N SER A 314 -11.79 -23.50 13.93
CA SER A 314 -12.66 -22.75 14.85
C SER A 314 -12.37 -21.25 14.85
N GLU A 315 -11.08 -20.87 14.85
CA GLU A 315 -10.67 -19.46 14.76
C GLU A 315 -11.07 -18.85 13.42
N PHE A 316 -10.87 -19.60 12.33
CA PHE A 316 -11.29 -19.20 11.00
C PHE A 316 -12.81 -19.02 10.89
N GLU A 317 -13.58 -19.93 11.51
CA GLU A 317 -15.03 -19.81 11.59
C GLU A 317 -15.49 -18.57 12.37
N ALA A 318 -14.85 -18.29 13.50
CA ALA A 318 -15.10 -17.06 14.25
C ALA A 318 -14.78 -15.82 13.40
N LEU A 319 -13.68 -15.84 12.64
CA LEU A 319 -13.24 -14.72 11.79
C LEU A 319 -14.28 -14.38 10.70
N TYR A 320 -14.65 -15.36 9.86
CA TYR A 320 -15.58 -15.06 8.75
C TYR A 320 -17.00 -14.74 9.28
N LYS A 321 -17.43 -15.35 10.39
CA LYS A 321 -18.72 -15.00 11.03
C LYS A 321 -18.70 -13.58 11.59
N ALA A 322 -17.62 -13.16 12.26
CA ALA A 322 -17.48 -11.80 12.77
C ALA A 322 -17.53 -10.77 11.63
N CYS A 323 -16.86 -11.06 10.50
CA CYS A 323 -16.93 -10.23 9.30
C CYS A 323 -18.36 -10.14 8.77
N GLY A 324 -19.03 -11.28 8.55
CA GLY A 324 -20.40 -11.32 8.03
C GLY A 324 -21.41 -10.61 8.95
N GLN A 325 -21.27 -10.75 10.27
CA GLN A 325 -22.10 -10.02 11.24
C GLN A 325 -21.90 -8.50 11.14
N LYS A 326 -20.65 -8.05 11.02
CA LYS A 326 -20.35 -6.61 10.88
C LYS A 326 -20.86 -6.03 9.57
N VAL A 327 -20.73 -6.75 8.46
CA VAL A 327 -21.32 -6.35 7.18
C VAL A 327 -22.85 -6.28 7.28
N GLY A 328 -23.49 -7.28 7.91
CA GLY A 328 -24.94 -7.27 8.13
C GLY A 328 -25.41 -6.09 8.99
N GLN A 329 -24.67 -5.74 10.04
CA GLN A 329 -24.94 -4.56 10.88
C GLN A 329 -24.82 -3.26 10.09
N LEU A 330 -23.75 -3.11 9.29
CA LEU A 330 -23.49 -1.89 8.51
C LEU A 330 -24.49 -1.69 7.37
N LEU A 331 -24.85 -2.77 6.67
CA LEU A 331 -25.72 -2.71 5.51
C LEU A 331 -27.20 -2.86 5.84
N THR A 332 -27.55 -3.27 7.05
CA THR A 332 -28.93 -3.50 7.52
C THR A 332 -29.74 -4.44 6.62
N VAL A 333 -29.08 -5.39 5.96
CA VAL A 333 -29.70 -6.41 5.10
C VAL A 333 -29.14 -7.80 5.38
N THR A 334 -29.95 -8.84 5.15
CA THR A 334 -29.54 -10.24 5.29
C THR A 334 -28.79 -10.71 4.04
N PRO A 335 -27.68 -11.47 4.18
CA PRO A 335 -26.98 -12.02 3.02
C PRO A 335 -27.74 -13.18 2.38
N ARG A 336 -27.49 -13.37 1.08
CA ARG A 336 -27.78 -14.62 0.37
C ARG A 336 -26.52 -15.48 0.31
N GLN A 337 -26.60 -16.70 0.80
CA GLN A 337 -25.52 -17.67 0.67
C GLN A 337 -25.38 -18.15 -0.79
N GLN A 338 -24.14 -18.32 -1.25
CA GLN A 338 -23.77 -18.87 -2.54
C GLN A 338 -22.88 -20.08 -2.29
N LEU A 339 -23.33 -21.25 -2.72
CA LEU A 339 -22.56 -22.49 -2.61
C LEU A 339 -21.88 -22.80 -3.95
N PRO A 340 -20.69 -23.41 -3.93
CA PRO A 340 -19.98 -23.72 -5.17
C PRO A 340 -20.74 -24.78 -5.95
N GLY A 341 -20.79 -24.63 -7.28
CA GLY A 341 -21.32 -25.66 -8.17
C GLY A 341 -20.50 -26.95 -8.09
N ALA A 342 -21.12 -28.08 -8.46
CA ALA A 342 -20.49 -29.40 -8.43
C ALA A 342 -19.14 -29.45 -9.20
N ASN A 343 -19.03 -28.69 -10.30
CA ASN A 343 -17.86 -28.67 -11.19
C ASN A 343 -16.90 -27.49 -10.97
N THR A 344 -17.04 -26.75 -9.86
CA THR A 344 -16.14 -25.62 -9.57
C THR A 344 -14.75 -26.12 -9.17
N ALA A 345 -13.70 -25.57 -9.78
CA ALA A 345 -12.29 -25.90 -9.57
C ALA A 345 -11.81 -25.71 -8.13
N VAL A 346 -12.16 -24.55 -7.57
CA VAL A 346 -11.89 -24.15 -6.19
C VAL A 346 -13.26 -24.07 -5.52
N LYS A 347 -13.45 -24.85 -4.46
CA LYS A 347 -14.73 -24.89 -3.74
C LYS A 347 -14.81 -23.69 -2.82
N THR A 348 -15.54 -22.66 -3.23
CA THR A 348 -15.68 -21.40 -2.49
C THR A 348 -17.13 -21.21 -2.04
N VAL A 349 -17.31 -20.89 -0.75
CA VAL A 349 -18.60 -20.47 -0.18
C VAL A 349 -18.64 -18.96 -0.17
N GLY A 350 -19.71 -18.40 -0.71
CA GLY A 350 -19.96 -16.95 -0.78
C GLY A 350 -21.15 -16.52 0.07
N TRP A 351 -21.12 -15.28 0.53
CA TRP A 351 -22.24 -14.58 1.16
C TRP A 351 -22.38 -13.22 0.50
N LEU A 352 -23.53 -12.97 -0.14
CA LEU A 352 -23.79 -11.77 -0.92
C LEU A 352 -24.82 -10.88 -0.23
N TRP A 353 -24.42 -9.68 0.14
CA TRP A 353 -25.31 -8.59 0.56
C TRP A 353 -25.57 -7.66 -0.63
N THR A 354 -26.81 -7.23 -0.79
CA THR A 354 -27.18 -6.22 -1.78
C THR A 354 -28.03 -5.18 -1.07
N ALA A 355 -27.43 -4.00 -0.86
CA ALA A 355 -28.04 -2.88 -0.17
C ALA A 355 -28.01 -1.64 -1.08
N PRO A 356 -28.83 -0.60 -0.80
CA PRO A 356 -28.79 0.65 -1.54
C PRO A 356 -27.41 1.34 -1.52
N ALA A 357 -26.62 1.14 -0.47
CA ALA A 357 -25.30 1.76 -0.34
C ALA A 357 -24.18 1.01 -1.09
N ALA A 358 -24.27 -0.32 -1.19
CA ALA A 358 -23.23 -1.17 -1.76
C ALA A 358 -23.72 -2.60 -2.04
N THR A 359 -23.01 -3.29 -2.93
CA THR A 359 -23.02 -4.76 -3.06
C THR A 359 -21.76 -5.31 -2.41
N VAL A 360 -21.91 -6.25 -1.47
CA VAL A 360 -20.76 -6.87 -0.77
C VAL A 360 -20.82 -8.38 -0.93
N LEU A 361 -19.72 -8.96 -1.38
CA LEU A 361 -19.52 -10.42 -1.47
C LEU A 361 -18.37 -10.81 -0.54
N MET A 362 -18.66 -11.66 0.44
CA MET A 362 -17.64 -12.31 1.27
C MET A 362 -17.48 -13.76 0.83
N GLU A 363 -16.24 -14.21 0.67
CA GLU A 363 -15.91 -15.54 0.15
C GLU A 363 -14.87 -16.21 1.03
N HIS A 364 -14.98 -17.53 1.17
CA HIS A 364 -13.94 -18.36 1.80
C HIS A 364 -13.92 -19.75 1.18
N ASN A 365 -12.80 -20.46 1.31
CA ASN A 365 -12.73 -21.85 0.85
C ASN A 365 -13.68 -22.75 1.69
N GLN A 366 -14.34 -23.69 1.01
CA GLN A 366 -15.25 -24.65 1.63
C GLN A 366 -14.44 -25.65 2.46
N LEU A 367 -14.73 -25.75 3.76
CA LEU A 367 -14.02 -26.64 4.69
C LEU A 367 -14.63 -28.04 4.81
N GLU A 368 -15.92 -28.16 4.50
CA GLU A 368 -16.70 -29.39 4.69
C GLU A 368 -17.80 -29.52 3.63
N GLY A 369 -18.24 -30.75 3.39
CA GLY A 369 -19.33 -31.05 2.47
C GLY A 369 -18.89 -31.92 1.29
N ARG A 370 -19.80 -32.10 0.32
CA ARG A 370 -19.60 -33.04 -0.80
C ARG A 370 -18.41 -32.63 -1.66
N GLY A 371 -17.43 -33.53 -1.79
CA GLY A 371 -16.25 -33.33 -2.61
C GLY A 371 -15.15 -32.48 -1.97
N VAL A 372 -15.22 -32.26 -0.66
CA VAL A 372 -14.19 -31.57 0.13
C VAL A 372 -13.45 -32.61 0.99
N PRO A 373 -12.13 -32.79 0.84
CA PRO A 373 -11.33 -33.67 1.70
C PRO A 373 -11.46 -33.30 3.19
N SER A 374 -11.47 -34.30 4.08
CA SER A 374 -11.65 -34.08 5.53
C SER A 374 -10.51 -33.27 6.17
N ASP A 375 -9.32 -33.34 5.59
CA ASP A 375 -8.09 -32.63 5.98
C ASP A 375 -7.99 -31.22 5.39
N THR A 376 -9.00 -30.76 4.63
CA THR A 376 -9.03 -29.41 4.06
C THR A 376 -8.82 -28.36 5.14
N GLN A 377 -7.78 -27.53 4.93
CA GLN A 377 -7.40 -26.46 5.83
C GLN A 377 -8.09 -25.14 5.46
N PRO A 378 -8.21 -24.19 6.40
CA PRO A 378 -8.48 -22.80 6.10
C PRO A 378 -7.43 -22.18 5.17
N GLU A 379 -7.86 -21.67 4.02
CA GLU A 379 -6.98 -21.11 3.00
C GLU A 379 -7.15 -19.61 2.84
N PHE A 380 -8.39 -19.10 2.75
CA PHE A 380 -8.61 -17.66 2.59
C PHE A 380 -9.98 -17.20 3.11
N VAL A 381 -10.04 -15.92 3.50
CA VAL A 381 -11.26 -15.12 3.64
C VAL A 381 -11.07 -13.86 2.82
N ARG A 382 -11.97 -13.62 1.86
CA ARG A 382 -11.94 -12.48 0.95
C ARG A 382 -13.24 -11.69 1.05
N MET A 383 -13.16 -10.38 0.89
CA MET A 383 -14.33 -9.52 0.76
C MET A 383 -14.20 -8.65 -0.48
N LYS A 384 -15.28 -8.51 -1.24
CA LYS A 384 -15.40 -7.60 -2.39
C LYS A 384 -16.54 -6.65 -2.13
N ILE A 385 -16.32 -5.37 -2.37
CA ILE A 385 -17.26 -4.28 -2.15
C ILE A 385 -17.37 -3.52 -3.47
N ALA A 386 -18.59 -3.28 -3.93
CA ALA A 386 -18.86 -2.59 -5.18
C ALA A 386 -20.09 -1.68 -5.06
N PRO A 387 -20.29 -0.76 -6.02
CA PRO A 387 -21.52 0.03 -6.11
C PRO A 387 -22.78 -0.84 -6.07
N PRO A 388 -23.92 -0.28 -5.60
CA PRO A 388 -25.18 -1.00 -5.57
C PRO A 388 -25.54 -1.52 -6.97
N GLY A 389 -25.92 -2.79 -7.06
CA GLY A 389 -26.34 -3.43 -8.30
C GLY A 389 -25.21 -4.02 -9.17
N LEU A 390 -23.94 -3.74 -8.90
CA LEU A 390 -22.83 -4.38 -9.64
C LEU A 390 -22.75 -5.87 -9.30
N ARG A 391 -22.92 -6.73 -10.31
CA ARG A 391 -22.91 -8.20 -10.19
C ARG A 391 -22.26 -8.87 -11.39
N ASP A 392 -21.16 -8.31 -11.87
CA ASP A 392 -20.40 -8.90 -12.96
C ASP A 392 -19.50 -10.06 -12.48
N TRP A 393 -18.69 -10.60 -13.39
CA TRP A 393 -17.76 -11.70 -13.13
C TRP A 393 -16.87 -11.45 -11.91
N SER A 394 -16.49 -10.20 -11.63
CA SER A 394 -15.59 -9.88 -10.52
C SER A 394 -16.24 -10.10 -9.16
N MET A 395 -17.56 -9.97 -9.08
CA MET A 395 -18.37 -10.19 -7.87
C MET A 395 -18.82 -11.65 -7.74
N GLY A 396 -17.97 -12.61 -8.16
CA GLY A 396 -18.24 -14.06 -8.05
C GLY A 396 -19.43 -14.55 -8.89
N ALA A 397 -20.05 -13.66 -9.67
CA ALA A 397 -21.20 -13.96 -10.49
C ALA A 397 -20.73 -14.46 -11.86
N SER A 398 -20.66 -15.79 -12.00
CA SER A 398 -20.71 -16.38 -13.33
C SER A 398 -22.16 -16.66 -13.73
N PRO A 399 -22.59 -16.27 -14.94
CA PRO A 399 -23.93 -16.59 -15.47
C PRO A 399 -24.25 -18.09 -15.47
N THR A 400 -23.24 -18.95 -15.36
CA THR A 400 -23.39 -20.41 -15.40
C THR A 400 -23.02 -21.09 -14.07
N GLY A 401 -22.67 -20.32 -13.03
CA GLY A 401 -22.16 -20.88 -11.76
C GLY A 401 -20.78 -21.55 -11.88
N LEU A 402 -20.10 -21.37 -13.00
CA LEU A 402 -18.76 -21.89 -13.28
C LEU A 402 -17.75 -20.75 -13.30
N LEU A 403 -16.56 -20.94 -12.74
CA LEU A 403 -15.42 -20.02 -12.91
C LEU A 403 -14.88 -20.10 -14.35
N SER A 404 -15.71 -19.75 -15.34
CA SER A 404 -15.41 -19.83 -16.76
C SER A 404 -15.82 -18.56 -17.48
N THR A 405 -15.06 -18.22 -18.49
CA THR A 405 -15.23 -17.01 -19.27
C THR A 405 -16.31 -17.12 -20.34
N ASN A 406 -17.03 -16.01 -20.58
CA ASN A 406 -17.88 -15.82 -21.75
C ASN A 406 -17.14 -15.07 -22.88
N ILE A 407 -15.86 -14.78 -22.70
CA ILE A 407 -15.03 -14.08 -23.68
C ILE A 407 -14.61 -15.07 -24.76
N SER A 408 -15.10 -14.82 -25.97
CA SER A 408 -14.67 -15.57 -27.15
C SER A 408 -13.32 -15.09 -27.66
N LYS A 409 -12.62 -15.95 -28.40
CA LYS A 409 -11.38 -15.59 -29.09
C LYS A 409 -11.52 -14.38 -30.01
N ALA A 410 -12.66 -14.21 -30.67
CA ALA A 410 -12.93 -13.05 -31.53
C ALA A 410 -13.04 -11.74 -30.73
N SER A 411 -13.54 -11.79 -29.49
CA SER A 411 -13.55 -10.63 -28.59
C SER A 411 -12.13 -10.26 -28.14
N LEU A 412 -11.27 -11.24 -27.87
CA LEU A 412 -9.87 -11.00 -27.49
C LEU A 412 -9.09 -10.27 -28.59
N GLN A 413 -9.31 -10.61 -29.86
CA GLN A 413 -8.66 -9.95 -30.99
C GLN A 413 -8.92 -8.43 -31.03
N LYS A 414 -10.07 -7.95 -30.51
CA LYS A 414 -10.39 -6.52 -30.46
C LYS A 414 -9.49 -5.75 -29.48
N ASN A 415 -8.84 -6.44 -28.54
CA ASN A 415 -7.90 -5.84 -27.62
C ASN A 415 -6.52 -5.63 -28.25
N VAL A 416 -6.28 -6.13 -29.46
CA VAL A 416 -5.01 -5.94 -30.17
C VAL A 416 -4.99 -4.56 -30.80
N LYS A 417 -4.13 -3.69 -30.28
CA LYS A 417 -3.88 -2.35 -30.83
C LYS A 417 -2.63 -2.36 -31.69
N ARG A 418 -2.75 -1.81 -32.90
CA ARG A 418 -1.61 -1.53 -33.79
C ARG A 418 -1.34 -0.03 -33.76
N THR A 419 -0.11 0.37 -33.48
CA THR A 419 0.29 1.78 -33.41
C THR A 419 1.02 2.21 -34.68
N SER A 420 1.13 3.53 -34.89
CA SER A 420 1.85 4.10 -36.03
C SER A 420 3.36 3.83 -36.01
N ASP A 421 3.95 3.60 -34.82
CA ASP A 421 5.36 3.25 -34.66
C ASP A 421 5.65 1.75 -34.80
N GLY A 422 4.65 0.97 -35.20
CA GLY A 422 4.78 -0.44 -35.56
C GLY A 422 4.59 -1.43 -34.41
N ASP A 423 4.17 -0.98 -33.22
CA ASP A 423 3.83 -1.88 -32.13
C ASP A 423 2.50 -2.60 -32.41
N VAL A 424 2.46 -3.87 -32.03
CA VAL A 424 1.26 -4.69 -31.96
C VAL A 424 1.13 -5.16 -30.52
N VAL A 425 0.16 -4.64 -29.77
CA VAL A 425 0.07 -4.82 -28.32
C VAL A 425 -1.36 -5.13 -27.89
N ILE A 426 -1.52 -6.15 -27.05
CA ILE A 426 -2.76 -6.47 -26.35
C ILE A 426 -3.00 -5.43 -25.24
N GLN A 427 -4.14 -4.76 -25.29
CA GLN A 427 -4.60 -3.81 -24.28
C GLN A 427 -5.47 -4.52 -23.22
N GLY A 428 -5.66 -3.86 -22.07
CA GLY A 428 -6.62 -4.31 -21.05
C GLY A 428 -6.17 -5.50 -20.18
N VAL A 429 -4.89 -5.90 -20.27
CA VAL A 429 -4.30 -6.85 -19.32
C VAL A 429 -4.10 -6.15 -17.97
N PRO A 430 -4.80 -6.54 -16.90
CA PRO A 430 -4.74 -5.82 -15.63
C PRO A 430 -3.40 -6.04 -14.92
N MET A 431 -3.09 -5.14 -13.98
CA MET A 431 -1.93 -5.29 -13.12
C MET A 431 -2.31 -5.95 -11.79
N VAL A 432 -1.52 -6.95 -11.41
CA VAL A 432 -1.56 -7.62 -10.10
C VAL A 432 -0.13 -7.65 -9.60
N ASP A 433 0.07 -7.13 -8.40
CA ASP A 433 1.37 -7.21 -7.74
C ASP A 433 1.51 -8.56 -7.05
N GLN A 434 2.60 -9.27 -7.33
CA GLN A 434 2.84 -10.60 -6.78
C GLN A 434 3.18 -10.60 -5.28
N GLY A 435 3.47 -9.44 -4.67
CA GLY A 435 3.96 -9.37 -3.29
C GLY A 435 5.31 -10.07 -3.10
N ALA A 436 5.42 -10.89 -2.05
CA ALA A 436 6.65 -11.58 -1.68
C ALA A 436 7.06 -12.69 -2.69
N LYS A 437 8.29 -13.22 -2.51
CA LYS A 437 8.87 -14.23 -3.43
C LYS A 437 7.98 -15.48 -3.53
N GLY A 438 7.77 -15.99 -4.74
CA GLY A 438 7.07 -17.26 -5.03
C GLY A 438 5.73 -17.13 -5.76
N TYR A 439 5.09 -15.96 -5.73
CA TYR A 439 3.76 -15.74 -6.31
C TYR A 439 3.74 -15.39 -7.81
N CYS A 440 4.88 -15.30 -8.49
CA CYS A 440 4.94 -14.89 -9.91
C CYS A 440 4.02 -15.72 -10.84
N VAL A 441 3.88 -17.02 -10.57
CA VAL A 441 2.98 -17.90 -11.33
C VAL A 441 1.52 -17.55 -11.05
N ALA A 442 1.13 -17.46 -9.78
CA ALA A 442 -0.21 -17.13 -9.34
C ALA A 442 -0.65 -15.73 -9.80
N ALA A 443 0.20 -14.72 -9.64
CA ALA A 443 -0.06 -13.36 -10.08
C ALA A 443 -0.25 -13.29 -11.60
N SER A 444 0.64 -13.88 -12.40
CA SER A 444 0.48 -13.88 -13.87
C SER A 444 -0.78 -14.62 -14.33
N CYS A 445 -1.12 -15.74 -13.68
CA CYS A 445 -2.37 -16.47 -13.94
C CYS A 445 -3.60 -15.63 -13.56
N GLN A 446 -3.60 -14.96 -12.41
CA GLN A 446 -4.67 -14.03 -12.03
C GLN A 446 -4.84 -12.93 -13.09
N ARG A 447 -3.75 -12.32 -13.55
CA ARG A 447 -3.81 -11.27 -14.59
C ARG A 447 -4.44 -11.78 -15.88
N LEU A 448 -4.05 -12.98 -16.31
CA LEU A 448 -4.64 -13.62 -17.48
C LEU A 448 -6.12 -13.95 -17.26
N PHE A 449 -6.48 -14.39 -16.06
CA PHE A 449 -7.85 -14.71 -15.68
C PHE A 449 -8.74 -13.49 -15.61
N GLU A 450 -8.29 -12.39 -15.02
CA GLU A 450 -9.01 -11.12 -15.03
C GLU A 450 -9.18 -10.59 -16.47
N TYR A 451 -8.15 -10.71 -17.32
CA TYR A 451 -8.25 -10.39 -18.75
C TYR A 451 -9.30 -11.26 -19.48
N TYR A 452 -9.45 -12.52 -19.06
CA TYR A 452 -10.50 -13.40 -19.52
C TYR A 452 -11.80 -13.29 -18.73
N GLN A 453 -11.94 -12.40 -17.75
CA GLN A 453 -13.13 -12.32 -16.90
C GLN A 453 -13.46 -13.63 -16.15
N ILE A 454 -12.42 -14.34 -15.70
CA ILE A 454 -12.50 -15.52 -14.84
C ILE A 454 -12.27 -15.06 -13.39
N ALA A 455 -13.23 -15.34 -12.52
CA ALA A 455 -13.25 -14.89 -11.13
C ALA A 455 -12.37 -15.75 -10.21
N CYS A 456 -11.04 -15.73 -10.40
CA CYS A 456 -10.12 -16.49 -9.57
C CYS A 456 -8.84 -15.70 -9.32
N ASP A 457 -8.49 -15.53 -8.05
CA ASP A 457 -7.33 -14.75 -7.62
C ASP A 457 -6.08 -15.59 -7.34
N GLN A 458 -4.96 -14.91 -7.08
CA GLN A 458 -3.68 -15.53 -6.81
C GLN A 458 -3.67 -16.37 -5.52
N HIS A 459 -4.53 -16.12 -4.54
CA HIS A 459 -4.59 -16.92 -3.32
C HIS A 459 -5.32 -18.24 -3.57
N GLU A 460 -6.40 -18.22 -4.35
CA GLU A 460 -7.08 -19.43 -4.84
C GLU A 460 -6.15 -20.27 -5.74
N LEU A 461 -5.39 -19.60 -6.62
CA LEU A 461 -4.39 -20.26 -7.47
C LEU A 461 -3.20 -20.78 -6.66
N ALA A 462 -2.76 -20.05 -5.64
CA ALA A 462 -1.69 -20.48 -4.74
C ALA A 462 -2.09 -21.78 -4.03
N GLN A 463 -3.35 -21.96 -3.60
CA GLN A 463 -3.81 -23.26 -3.06
C GLN A 463 -3.63 -24.40 -4.07
N LEU A 464 -3.93 -24.15 -5.34
CA LEU A 464 -3.76 -25.12 -6.40
C LEU A 464 -2.27 -25.44 -6.67
N PHE A 465 -1.38 -24.46 -6.45
CA PHE A 465 0.06 -24.57 -6.69
C PHE A 465 0.85 -24.99 -5.45
N ALA A 466 0.33 -24.80 -4.24
CA ALA A 466 1.01 -24.96 -2.94
C ALA A 466 1.45 -26.40 -2.63
N THR A 467 1.15 -27.37 -3.49
CA THR A 467 1.91 -28.64 -3.51
C THR A 467 3.39 -28.45 -3.89
N ASP A 468 3.81 -27.28 -4.37
CA ASP A 468 5.15 -27.02 -4.93
C ASP A 468 5.88 -25.79 -4.32
N ALA A 469 5.32 -25.14 -3.28
CA ALA A 469 5.85 -23.87 -2.72
C ALA A 469 7.27 -23.96 -2.12
N ASP A 470 7.72 -25.16 -1.76
CA ASP A 470 9.06 -25.41 -1.19
C ASP A 470 10.18 -25.53 -2.25
N ARG A 471 9.82 -25.61 -3.54
CA ARG A 471 10.79 -25.68 -4.63
C ARG A 471 10.96 -24.28 -5.22
N GLY A 472 12.07 -23.64 -4.90
CA GLY A 472 12.43 -22.32 -5.45
C GLY A 472 12.22 -22.21 -6.96
N THR A 473 12.11 -20.97 -7.45
CA THR A 473 11.69 -20.52 -8.78
C THR A 473 12.27 -21.31 -9.98
N ASN A 474 11.77 -22.53 -10.19
CA ASN A 474 12.18 -23.48 -11.22
C ASN A 474 11.13 -23.52 -12.33
N SER A 475 11.53 -23.20 -13.54
CA SER A 475 10.66 -23.13 -14.73
C SER A 475 9.90 -24.43 -15.00
N LEU A 476 10.44 -25.59 -14.60
CA LEU A 476 9.71 -26.88 -14.67
C LEU A 476 8.55 -26.95 -13.67
N ALA A 477 8.75 -26.50 -12.43
CA ALA A 477 7.71 -26.47 -11.41
C ALA A 477 6.60 -25.46 -11.77
N MET A 478 6.97 -24.36 -12.43
CA MET A 478 6.00 -23.40 -12.97
C MET A 478 5.12 -24.03 -14.04
N GLU A 479 5.70 -24.76 -15.00
CA GLU A 479 4.93 -25.47 -16.02
C GLU A 479 3.97 -26.49 -15.42
N GLN A 480 4.43 -27.27 -14.43
CA GLN A 480 3.58 -28.23 -13.70
C GLN A 480 2.43 -27.53 -12.96
N SER A 481 2.66 -26.31 -12.46
CA SER A 481 1.61 -25.49 -11.85
C SER A 481 0.58 -25.03 -12.88
N LEU A 482 1.03 -24.59 -14.06
CA LEU A 482 0.15 -24.17 -15.15
C LEU A 482 -0.73 -25.32 -15.67
N ASP A 483 -0.19 -26.54 -15.76
CA ASP A 483 -0.95 -27.72 -16.19
C ASP A 483 -2.15 -28.02 -15.27
N LYS A 484 -2.03 -27.72 -13.96
CA LYS A 484 -3.13 -27.90 -12.99
C LYS A 484 -4.30 -26.94 -13.21
N VAL A 485 -4.06 -25.79 -13.86
CA VAL A 485 -5.05 -24.75 -14.14
C VAL A 485 -6.00 -25.17 -15.28
N ASP A 486 -5.47 -25.86 -16.28
CA ASP A 486 -6.10 -26.13 -17.58
C ASP A 486 -7.61 -26.45 -17.53
N ASN A 487 -7.94 -27.70 -17.23
CA ASN A 487 -9.30 -28.25 -17.26
C ASN A 487 -10.19 -27.68 -16.16
N ARG A 488 -9.58 -27.19 -15.08
CA ARG A 488 -10.29 -26.72 -13.89
C ARG A 488 -11.04 -25.42 -14.16
N PHE A 489 -10.45 -24.50 -14.92
CA PHE A 489 -11.07 -23.19 -15.24
C PHE A 489 -11.65 -23.11 -16.66
N ARG A 490 -11.87 -24.27 -17.31
CA ARG A 490 -12.29 -24.35 -18.73
C ARG A 490 -11.38 -23.55 -19.66
N THR A 491 -10.11 -23.48 -19.32
CA THR A 491 -9.06 -23.01 -20.23
C THR A 491 -8.49 -24.20 -20.99
N ARG A 492 -7.71 -23.91 -22.04
CA ARG A 492 -6.84 -24.88 -22.71
C ARG A 492 -5.40 -24.40 -22.57
N PHE A 493 -4.66 -25.02 -21.67
CA PHE A 493 -3.22 -24.90 -21.54
C PHE A 493 -2.53 -25.61 -22.70
N LYS A 494 -1.51 -24.96 -23.26
CA LYS A 494 -0.65 -25.53 -24.29
C LYS A 494 0.79 -25.01 -24.09
N PRO A 495 1.76 -25.88 -23.81
CA PRO A 495 3.17 -25.51 -23.92
C PRO A 495 3.51 -25.28 -25.40
N LEU A 496 4.08 -24.10 -25.68
CA LEU A 496 4.66 -23.76 -26.99
C LEU A 496 6.15 -24.09 -27.01
N LEU A 497 6.82 -23.83 -25.90
CA LEU A 497 8.20 -24.21 -25.64
C LEU A 497 8.28 -24.69 -24.18
N SER A 498 8.71 -25.93 -23.97
CA SER A 498 8.75 -26.55 -22.65
C SER A 498 10.19 -26.86 -22.22
N PRO A 499 10.64 -26.44 -21.01
CA PRO A 499 11.89 -26.88 -20.43
C PRO A 499 11.94 -28.41 -20.20
N SER A 500 10.80 -29.08 -20.01
CA SER A 500 10.76 -30.54 -19.87
C SER A 500 11.06 -31.30 -21.17
N GLN A 501 10.81 -30.65 -22.31
CA GLN A 501 10.98 -31.22 -23.66
C GLN A 501 12.20 -30.64 -24.38
N ARG A 502 13.07 -29.90 -23.66
CA ARG A 502 14.21 -29.18 -24.22
C ARG A 502 15.38 -30.07 -24.67
N SER A 503 15.22 -31.40 -24.67
CA SER A 503 16.15 -32.31 -25.33
C SER A 503 16.22 -32.10 -26.84
N ASP A 504 15.24 -31.43 -27.45
CA ASP A 504 15.12 -31.34 -28.91
C ASP A 504 15.59 -29.97 -29.43
N ARG A 505 16.84 -29.92 -29.91
CA ARG A 505 17.52 -28.79 -30.58
C ARG A 505 16.87 -28.41 -31.93
N GLY A 506 15.59 -27.99 -31.95
CA GLY A 506 14.83 -27.77 -33.20
C GLY A 506 14.09 -26.42 -33.35
N THR A 507 14.04 -25.60 -32.30
CA THR A 507 13.34 -24.30 -32.36
C THR A 507 14.26 -23.23 -32.94
N THR A 508 14.03 -22.85 -34.20
CA THR A 508 14.74 -21.72 -34.82
C THR A 508 14.25 -20.40 -34.22
N PHE A 509 15.09 -19.36 -34.31
CA PHE A 509 14.71 -18.00 -33.90
C PHE A 509 13.40 -17.53 -34.57
N ALA A 510 13.23 -17.81 -35.86
CA ALA A 510 12.01 -17.49 -36.59
C ALA A 510 10.77 -18.22 -36.04
N LYS A 511 10.90 -19.50 -35.64
CA LYS A 511 9.80 -20.23 -34.99
C LYS A 511 9.46 -19.64 -33.62
N PHE A 512 10.46 -19.26 -32.83
CA PHE A 512 10.27 -18.59 -31.54
C PHE A 512 9.49 -17.28 -31.68
N VAL A 513 9.90 -16.42 -32.60
CA VAL A 513 9.19 -15.17 -32.90
C VAL A 513 7.78 -15.44 -33.43
N GLY A 514 7.63 -16.40 -34.34
CA GLY A 514 6.34 -16.81 -34.89
C GLY A 514 5.34 -17.31 -33.84
N MET A 515 5.81 -18.05 -32.83
CA MET A 515 4.98 -18.52 -31.72
C MET A 515 4.38 -17.35 -30.92
N VAL A 516 5.17 -16.32 -30.63
CA VAL A 516 4.69 -15.13 -29.92
C VAL A 516 3.71 -14.34 -30.79
N LYS A 517 4.10 -13.99 -32.03
CA LYS A 517 3.27 -13.18 -32.93
C LYS A 517 1.91 -13.79 -33.19
N THR A 518 1.86 -15.10 -33.48
CA THR A 518 0.61 -15.82 -33.77
C THR A 518 -0.42 -15.69 -32.65
N ASN A 519 0.02 -15.69 -31.39
CA ASN A 519 -0.88 -15.59 -30.24
C ASN A 519 -1.23 -14.13 -29.91
N VAL A 520 -0.23 -13.24 -29.98
CA VAL A 520 -0.46 -11.79 -29.79
C VAL A 520 -1.47 -11.25 -30.79
N ASP A 521 -1.35 -11.61 -32.07
CA ASP A 521 -2.30 -11.19 -33.12
C ASP A 521 -3.73 -11.72 -32.88
N GLN A 522 -3.88 -12.74 -32.04
CA GLN A 522 -5.18 -13.29 -31.63
C GLN A 522 -5.71 -12.68 -30.32
N GLY A 523 -5.00 -11.72 -29.75
CA GLY A 523 -5.34 -11.14 -28.44
C GLY A 523 -5.07 -12.08 -27.27
N ILE A 524 -4.20 -13.08 -27.45
CA ILE A 524 -3.86 -14.10 -26.44
C ILE A 524 -2.47 -13.79 -25.88
N PRO A 525 -2.37 -13.33 -24.63
CA PRO A 525 -1.08 -13.13 -23.99
C PRO A 525 -0.31 -14.45 -23.85
N VAL A 526 1.03 -14.38 -23.99
CA VAL A 526 1.90 -15.56 -23.87
C VAL A 526 2.55 -15.56 -22.50
N LEU A 527 2.25 -16.57 -21.68
CA LEU A 527 2.93 -16.79 -20.41
C LEU A 527 4.38 -17.19 -20.68
N TRP A 528 5.30 -16.57 -19.99
CA TRP A 528 6.72 -16.60 -20.31
C TRP A 528 7.55 -16.85 -19.05
N THR A 529 8.21 -18.00 -18.98
CA THR A 529 9.20 -18.28 -17.94
C THR A 529 10.59 -17.95 -18.45
N LEU A 530 11.39 -17.28 -17.63
CA LEU A 530 12.69 -16.73 -18.02
C LEU A 530 13.65 -16.60 -16.83
N HIS A 531 14.91 -16.31 -17.13
CA HIS A 531 15.90 -15.90 -16.14
C HIS A 531 16.14 -14.38 -16.13
N LEU A 532 15.85 -13.75 -14.99
CA LEU A 532 16.10 -12.32 -14.76
C LEU A 532 17.60 -11.99 -14.72
N GLY A 533 17.93 -10.75 -15.08
CA GLY A 533 19.28 -10.19 -15.00
C GLY A 533 20.24 -10.63 -16.11
N ARG A 534 19.75 -11.38 -17.11
CA ARG A 534 20.57 -11.89 -18.22
C ARG A 534 20.48 -11.10 -19.52
N ALA A 535 19.50 -10.21 -19.64
CA ALA A 535 19.28 -9.37 -20.80
C ALA A 535 18.89 -7.96 -20.38
N LYS A 536 19.16 -6.98 -21.24
CA LYS A 536 18.70 -5.61 -21.03
C LYS A 536 17.20 -5.53 -21.30
N GLU A 537 16.48 -4.88 -20.40
CA GLU A 537 15.07 -4.56 -20.55
C GLU A 537 14.83 -3.07 -20.30
N ASP A 538 13.76 -2.55 -20.90
CA ASP A 538 13.35 -1.15 -20.78
C ASP A 538 11.85 -1.06 -20.43
N PRO A 539 11.48 -0.44 -19.29
CA PRO A 539 12.35 0.06 -18.23
C PRO A 539 13.18 -1.06 -17.57
N PRO A 540 14.27 -0.73 -16.85
CA PRO A 540 15.12 -1.73 -16.20
C PRO A 540 14.37 -2.52 -15.12
N LEU A 541 15.03 -3.55 -14.58
CA LEU A 541 14.56 -4.26 -13.38
C LEU A 541 14.36 -3.26 -12.22
N PRO A 542 13.43 -3.54 -11.30
CA PRO A 542 13.19 -2.68 -10.15
C PRO A 542 14.45 -2.60 -9.29
N SER A 543 14.65 -1.46 -8.62
CA SER A 543 15.79 -1.24 -7.72
C SER A 543 15.72 -2.05 -6.43
N GLY A 544 14.56 -2.63 -6.12
CA GLY A 544 14.34 -3.57 -5.02
C GLY A 544 13.59 -4.82 -5.50
N GLY A 545 13.61 -5.90 -4.71
CA GLY A 545 12.96 -7.15 -5.08
C GLY A 545 13.87 -8.13 -5.83
N GLN A 546 13.29 -8.99 -6.68
CA GLN A 546 14.03 -10.02 -7.40
C GLN A 546 14.67 -9.45 -8.67
N ILE A 547 16.01 -9.37 -8.69
CA ILE A 547 16.78 -8.88 -9.84
C ILE A 547 17.45 -10.00 -10.65
N ALA A 548 17.41 -11.24 -10.16
CA ALA A 548 18.04 -12.40 -10.78
C ALA A 548 17.28 -13.69 -10.43
N GLY A 549 17.54 -14.77 -11.18
CA GLY A 549 16.89 -16.08 -10.98
C GLY A 549 15.70 -16.30 -11.92
N GLY A 550 15.06 -17.47 -11.82
CA GLY A 550 13.85 -17.78 -12.60
C GLY A 550 12.71 -16.82 -12.27
N HIS A 551 11.83 -16.53 -13.21
CA HIS A 551 10.65 -15.68 -13.03
C HIS A 551 9.59 -16.02 -14.08
N MET A 552 8.34 -15.61 -13.85
CA MET A 552 7.26 -15.71 -14.83
C MET A 552 6.66 -14.34 -15.14
N ARG A 553 6.54 -14.04 -16.44
CA ARG A 553 6.00 -12.82 -17.02
C ARG A 553 5.01 -13.14 -18.11
N MET A 554 4.50 -12.11 -18.77
CA MET A 554 3.58 -12.27 -19.88
C MET A 554 3.99 -11.38 -21.05
N ILE A 555 4.22 -11.98 -22.22
CA ILE A 555 4.43 -11.24 -23.47
C ILE A 555 3.07 -10.84 -24.01
N ILE A 556 2.89 -9.54 -24.24
CA ILE A 556 1.62 -8.92 -24.66
C ILE A 556 1.73 -8.23 -26.02
N GLY A 557 2.92 -8.18 -26.61
CA GLY A 557 3.12 -7.49 -27.88
C GLY A 557 4.47 -7.71 -28.53
N TYR A 558 4.62 -7.13 -29.71
CA TYR A 558 5.87 -7.11 -30.45
C TYR A 558 5.96 -5.86 -31.32
N ASN A 559 7.19 -5.50 -31.71
CA ASN A 559 7.46 -4.56 -32.78
C ASN A 559 8.40 -5.23 -33.77
N GLU A 560 7.91 -5.49 -34.98
CA GLU A 560 8.67 -6.23 -36.00
C GLU A 560 9.86 -5.41 -36.49
N ALA A 561 9.64 -4.14 -36.83
CA ALA A 561 10.66 -3.28 -37.40
C ALA A 561 11.82 -3.03 -36.43
N LYS A 562 11.52 -2.94 -35.13
CA LYS A 562 12.52 -2.77 -34.07
C LYS A 562 13.09 -4.09 -33.56
N GLY A 563 12.55 -5.25 -33.97
CA GLY A 563 12.96 -6.56 -33.47
C GLY A 563 12.76 -6.70 -31.96
N GLN A 564 11.65 -6.20 -31.41
CA GLN A 564 11.38 -6.16 -29.97
C GLN A 564 10.15 -6.99 -29.59
N PHE A 565 10.17 -7.55 -28.39
CA PHE A 565 8.97 -7.97 -27.69
C PHE A 565 8.56 -6.94 -26.65
N ILE A 566 7.24 -6.86 -26.46
CA ILE A 566 6.58 -6.01 -25.49
C ILE A 566 5.92 -6.93 -24.48
N PHE A 567 6.27 -6.79 -23.22
CA PHE A 567 5.85 -7.68 -22.16
C PHE A 567 5.47 -6.89 -20.92
N THR A 568 4.87 -7.59 -19.97
CA THR A 568 4.40 -7.00 -18.73
C THR A 568 4.83 -7.86 -17.55
N ASP A 569 5.14 -7.22 -16.42
CA ASP A 569 5.63 -7.87 -15.20
C ASP A 569 4.69 -7.59 -14.02
N SER A 570 4.68 -8.44 -13.00
CA SER A 570 3.77 -8.37 -11.83
C SER A 570 4.36 -7.56 -10.67
N TRP A 571 5.09 -6.47 -10.96
CA TRP A 571 5.74 -5.59 -9.97
C TRP A 571 5.06 -4.23 -9.82
N GLY A 572 3.82 -4.09 -10.29
CA GLY A 572 3.05 -2.85 -10.17
C GLY A 572 3.44 -1.76 -11.17
N ALA A 573 3.33 -0.50 -10.75
CA ALA A 573 3.43 0.65 -11.64
C ALA A 573 4.82 0.81 -12.25
N GLY A 574 4.87 1.17 -13.53
CA GLY A 574 6.08 1.24 -14.34
C GLY A 574 6.48 -0.08 -14.99
N HIS A 575 5.82 -1.19 -14.63
CA HIS A 575 6.09 -2.53 -15.16
C HIS A 575 4.95 -3.09 -16.04
N GLU A 576 3.96 -2.26 -16.36
CA GLU A 576 2.83 -2.59 -17.23
C GLU A 576 3.27 -2.84 -18.66
N LEU A 577 4.25 -2.07 -19.14
CA LEU A 577 4.79 -2.18 -20.50
C LEU A 577 6.31 -2.11 -20.45
N LYS A 578 6.94 -3.24 -20.78
CA LYS A 578 8.39 -3.40 -20.87
C LYS A 578 8.78 -3.91 -22.26
N ARG A 579 10.04 -3.67 -22.64
CA ARG A 579 10.59 -4.02 -23.94
C ARG A 579 11.93 -4.74 -23.79
N MET A 580 12.16 -5.69 -24.68
CA MET A 580 13.43 -6.43 -24.81
C MET A 580 13.63 -6.81 -26.29
N ALA A 581 14.88 -6.89 -26.74
CA ALA A 581 15.17 -7.42 -28.06
C ALA A 581 14.68 -8.88 -28.18
N GLN A 582 14.11 -9.25 -29.32
CA GLN A 582 13.61 -10.61 -29.55
C GLN A 582 14.73 -11.64 -29.42
N SER A 583 15.95 -11.31 -29.86
CA SER A 583 17.15 -12.14 -29.72
C SER A 583 17.50 -12.41 -28.26
N ASP A 584 17.33 -11.40 -27.41
CA ASP A 584 17.65 -11.50 -25.99
C ASP A 584 16.55 -12.28 -25.27
N ALA A 585 15.28 -12.02 -25.60
CA ALA A 585 14.15 -12.79 -25.12
C ALA A 585 14.33 -14.28 -25.42
N ALA A 586 14.76 -14.64 -26.64
CA ALA A 586 15.04 -16.03 -27.02
C ALA A 586 16.13 -16.68 -26.16
N GLN A 587 17.17 -15.92 -25.78
CA GLN A 587 18.28 -16.41 -24.95
C GLN A 587 17.91 -16.60 -23.49
N VAL A 588 17.06 -15.73 -22.93
CA VAL A 588 16.69 -15.77 -21.50
C VAL A 588 15.45 -16.61 -21.22
N THR A 589 14.74 -17.05 -22.25
CA THR A 589 13.53 -17.88 -22.12
C THR A 589 13.87 -19.27 -21.60
N ASP A 590 13.07 -19.76 -20.66
CA ASP A 590 13.00 -21.17 -20.29
C ASP A 590 11.81 -21.88 -20.93
N GLY A 591 10.64 -21.23 -20.95
CA GLY A 591 9.42 -21.77 -21.54
C GLY A 591 8.45 -20.70 -22.01
N LEU A 592 7.61 -21.07 -22.97
CA LEU A 592 6.51 -20.28 -23.49
C LEU A 592 5.24 -21.11 -23.44
N TYR A 593 4.16 -20.51 -22.95
CA TYR A 593 2.90 -21.19 -22.76
C TYR A 593 1.74 -20.29 -23.13
N VAL A 594 0.65 -20.90 -23.56
CA VAL A 594 -0.62 -20.21 -23.78
C VAL A 594 -1.72 -20.91 -23.02
N MET A 595 -2.61 -20.11 -22.45
CA MET A 595 -3.91 -20.58 -21.96
C MET A 595 -4.98 -19.85 -22.75
N THR A 596 -5.87 -20.63 -23.36
CA THR A 596 -6.94 -20.09 -24.20
C THR A 596 -8.31 -20.40 -23.58
N PRO A 597 -9.28 -19.48 -23.62
CA PRO A 597 -10.68 -19.81 -23.35
C PRO A 597 -11.16 -20.98 -24.22
N ARG A 598 -12.02 -21.85 -23.68
CA ARG A 598 -12.69 -22.91 -24.46
C ARG A 598 -13.90 -22.42 -25.26
N SER A 599 -14.37 -21.20 -25.00
CA SER A 599 -15.55 -20.56 -25.60
C SER A 599 -15.25 -19.71 -26.84
#